data_AF-A0A1F2S1T9-F1
#
_entry.id   AF-A0A1F2S1T9-F1
#
_cell.length_a   1.000
_cell.length_b   1.000
_cell.length_c   1.000
_cell.angle_alpha   90.00
_cell.angle_beta   90.00
_cell.angle_gamma   90.00
#
_symmetry.space_group_name_H-M   'P 1'
#
loop_
_entity.id
_entity.type
_entity.pdbx_description
1 polymer ?
#
loop_
_entity_poly.entity_id
_entity_poly.type
_entity_poly.pdbx_seq_one_letter_code
_entity_poly.pdbx_strand_id
1 'polypeptide(L)'
;MQISNSTVILILYMIAILSSQHGTAQAQTGAPGAPAKKMEEVYKNIQSLQGLPADQLPATMQFFESALGVGCQYCHVQGAFEKDDKTQKNTARKMIQMVTAINRDTFQGKREVTCNTCHRGAEEPEGIPEIPDAWPRQETTSATPATAPTYPASDLILGKFADSLGGITALENVTSRSIQGTVTLANGRQAKVEIFSELPGKRATVIHLENGDSTTI
;
A
#
# COMPACT_ATOMS: atom_id res chain seq x y z
N MET A 1 -60.05 52.33 0.42
CA MET A 1 -59.76 50.92 0.08
C MET A 1 -59.36 50.20 1.36
N GLN A 2 -60.31 49.50 1.97
CA GLN A 2 -60.11 48.74 3.20
C GLN A 2 -59.54 47.37 2.85
N ILE A 3 -58.36 47.06 3.41
CA ILE A 3 -57.76 45.73 3.34
C ILE A 3 -58.42 44.88 4.43
N SER A 4 -59.05 43.78 4.02
CA SER A 4 -59.83 42.86 4.86
C SER A 4 -58.96 42.09 5.86
N ASN A 5 -59.47 41.91 7.07
CA ASN A 5 -58.86 41.15 8.18
C ASN A 5 -58.61 39.65 7.87
N SER A 6 -59.02 39.13 6.71
CA SER A 6 -58.72 37.74 6.31
C SER A 6 -57.30 37.54 5.79
N THR A 7 -56.61 38.57 5.30
CA THR A 7 -55.26 38.42 4.72
C THR A 7 -54.14 38.44 5.78
N VAL A 8 -54.41 39.00 6.97
CA VAL A 8 -53.42 39.08 8.07
C VAL A 8 -53.32 37.76 8.84
N ILE A 9 -54.38 36.96 8.89
CA ILE A 9 -54.40 35.68 9.63
C ILE A 9 -53.60 34.59 8.90
N LEU A 10 -53.53 34.65 7.57
CA LEU A 10 -52.82 33.65 6.76
C LEU A 10 -51.28 33.83 6.79
N ILE A 11 -50.78 35.03 7.09
CA ILE A 11 -49.34 35.30 7.21
C ILE A 11 -48.80 34.89 8.59
N LEU A 12 -49.63 34.93 9.64
CA LEU A 12 -49.26 34.47 10.98
C LEU A 12 -49.20 32.94 11.12
N TYR A 13 -49.90 32.18 10.27
CA TYR A 13 -49.84 30.71 10.29
C TYR A 13 -48.63 30.13 9.52
N MET A 14 -48.03 30.90 8.61
CA MET A 14 -46.83 30.48 7.84
C MET A 14 -45.50 30.74 8.57
N ILE A 15 -45.48 31.51 9.65
CA ILE A 15 -44.26 31.76 10.45
C ILE A 15 -44.13 30.79 11.64
N ALA A 16 -45.18 30.04 11.99
CA ALA A 16 -45.16 29.10 13.12
C ALA A 16 -44.68 27.67 12.78
N ILE A 17 -44.37 27.35 11.51
CA ILE A 17 -43.97 25.99 11.08
C ILE A 17 -42.47 25.91 10.67
N LEU A 18 -41.72 27.02 10.72
CA LEU A 18 -40.29 27.04 10.35
C LEU A 18 -39.31 26.90 11.53
N SER A 19 -39.76 26.43 12.70
CA SER A 19 -38.93 26.36 13.92
C SER A 19 -38.91 24.96 14.54
N SER A 20 -38.82 23.88 13.76
CA SER A 20 -38.71 22.52 14.33
C SER A 20 -38.02 21.50 13.42
N GLN A 21 -36.91 21.85 12.77
CA GLN A 21 -35.98 20.84 12.22
C GLN A 21 -34.53 21.29 12.38
N HIS A 22 -34.10 21.55 13.61
CA HIS A 22 -32.72 21.22 13.96
C HIS A 22 -32.74 19.75 14.34
N GLY A 23 -32.35 18.89 13.40
CA GLY A 23 -32.00 17.52 13.71
C GLY A 23 -30.88 17.56 14.74
N THR A 24 -31.21 17.28 15.99
CA THR A 24 -30.21 16.90 16.97
C THR A 24 -29.57 15.64 16.41
N ALA A 25 -28.32 15.75 15.99
CA ALA A 25 -27.43 14.61 15.96
C ALA A 25 -27.43 14.06 17.38
N GLN A 26 -28.31 13.08 17.62
CA GLN A 26 -28.36 12.35 18.86
C GLN A 26 -27.10 11.50 18.86
N ALA A 27 -26.00 12.11 19.34
CA ALA A 27 -24.94 11.34 19.95
C ALA A 27 -25.64 10.44 20.96
N GLN A 28 -25.79 9.16 20.61
CA GLN A 28 -26.22 8.15 21.55
C GLN A 28 -25.10 7.99 22.56
N THR A 29 -24.99 8.94 23.48
CA THR A 29 -24.35 8.71 24.77
C THR A 29 -25.30 7.80 25.52
N GLY A 30 -25.07 6.49 25.36
CA GLY A 30 -25.66 5.49 26.22
C GLY A 30 -25.45 5.93 27.67
N ALA A 31 -26.55 6.01 28.42
CA ALA A 31 -26.50 6.22 29.86
C ALA A 31 -25.49 5.24 30.48
N PRO A 32 -24.79 5.60 31.58
CA PRO A 32 -23.96 4.65 32.29
C PRO A 32 -24.88 3.58 32.91
N GLY A 33 -25.09 2.51 32.15
CA GLY A 33 -25.76 1.31 32.61
C GLY A 33 -24.97 0.68 33.74
N ALA A 34 -25.66 -0.12 34.56
CA ALA A 34 -25.07 -0.99 35.58
C ALA A 34 -23.77 -1.64 35.08
N PRO A 35 -22.78 -1.92 35.96
CA PRO A 35 -21.50 -2.48 35.56
C PRO A 35 -21.73 -3.70 34.66
N ALA A 36 -21.39 -3.56 33.38
CA ALA A 36 -21.57 -4.62 32.41
C ALA A 36 -20.71 -5.81 32.84
N LYS A 37 -21.32 -6.99 32.90
CA LYS A 37 -20.59 -8.24 33.17
C LYS A 37 -19.43 -8.37 32.19
N LYS A 38 -18.33 -8.94 32.64
CA LYS A 38 -17.17 -9.15 31.77
C LYS A 38 -17.42 -10.33 30.84
N MET A 39 -16.75 -10.35 29.68
CA MET A 39 -16.92 -11.41 28.68
C MET A 39 -16.67 -12.81 29.25
N GLU A 40 -15.65 -12.99 30.08
CA GLU A 40 -15.32 -14.28 30.72
C GLU A 40 -16.34 -14.75 31.76
N GLU A 41 -17.21 -13.87 32.25
CA GLU A 41 -18.27 -14.21 33.21
C GLU A 41 -19.53 -14.71 32.50
N VAL A 42 -19.70 -14.37 31.21
CA VAL A 42 -20.91 -14.66 30.43
C VAL A 42 -20.66 -15.73 29.37
N TYR A 43 -19.49 -15.72 28.74
CA TYR A 43 -19.15 -16.62 27.64
C TYR A 43 -18.06 -17.61 28.03
N LYS A 44 -18.11 -18.79 27.41
CA LYS A 44 -17.13 -19.85 27.63
C LYS A 44 -15.88 -19.62 26.80
N ASN A 45 -14.72 -19.96 27.38
CA ASN A 45 -13.42 -19.97 26.71
C ASN A 45 -12.99 -18.62 26.11
N ILE A 46 -13.22 -17.53 26.85
CA ILE A 46 -12.66 -16.20 26.54
C ILE A 46 -11.22 -16.13 27.07
N GLN A 47 -10.25 -15.96 26.18
CA GLN A 47 -8.82 -15.86 26.53
C GLN A 47 -8.21 -14.50 26.14
N SER A 48 -8.32 -14.08 24.88
CA SER A 48 -7.68 -12.83 24.40
C SER A 48 -8.52 -11.56 24.63
N LEU A 49 -9.78 -11.69 25.03
CA LEU A 49 -10.74 -10.57 25.20
C LEU A 49 -11.26 -10.45 26.64
N GLN A 50 -10.53 -10.97 27.62
CA GLN A 50 -10.93 -10.92 29.03
C GLN A 50 -11.01 -9.48 29.54
N GLY A 51 -11.90 -9.23 30.50
CA GLY A 51 -12.10 -7.92 31.12
C GLY A 51 -12.93 -6.92 30.32
N LEU A 52 -13.23 -7.21 29.05
CA LEU A 52 -14.12 -6.38 28.23
C LEU A 52 -15.60 -6.64 28.55
N PRO A 53 -16.50 -5.68 28.32
CA PRO A 53 -17.94 -5.85 28.54
C PRO A 53 -18.54 -6.96 27.65
N ALA A 54 -19.38 -7.83 28.23
CA ALA A 54 -19.95 -8.99 27.55
C ALA A 54 -20.91 -8.63 26.39
N ASP A 55 -21.58 -7.49 26.49
CA ASP A 55 -22.47 -6.95 25.44
C ASP A 55 -21.71 -6.55 24.17
N GLN A 56 -20.39 -6.35 24.26
CA GLN A 56 -19.55 -5.94 23.13
C GLN A 56 -19.05 -7.12 22.28
N LEU A 57 -19.21 -8.37 22.76
CA LEU A 57 -18.67 -9.55 22.06
C LEU A 57 -19.28 -9.72 20.66
N PRO A 58 -20.61 -9.61 20.45
CA PRO A 58 -21.19 -9.74 19.12
C PRO A 58 -20.68 -8.70 18.12
N ALA A 59 -20.54 -7.44 18.55
CA ALA A 59 -20.00 -6.37 17.72
C ALA A 59 -18.52 -6.59 17.39
N THR A 60 -17.75 -7.12 18.33
CA THR A 60 -16.34 -7.47 18.14
C THR A 60 -16.18 -8.59 17.10
N MET A 61 -17.04 -9.61 17.14
CA MET A 61 -17.02 -10.70 16.16
C MET A 61 -17.43 -10.24 14.76
N GLN A 62 -18.43 -9.37 14.65
CA GLN A 62 -18.82 -8.75 13.37
C GLN A 62 -17.69 -7.88 12.79
N PHE A 63 -16.95 -7.18 13.65
CA PHE A 63 -15.76 -6.44 13.23
C PHE A 63 -14.69 -7.36 12.66
N PHE A 64 -14.41 -8.51 13.29
CA PHE A 64 -13.46 -9.47 12.75
C PHE A 64 -13.92 -10.06 11.41
N GLU A 65 -15.21 -10.39 11.28
CA GLU A 65 -15.81 -10.85 10.02
C GLU A 65 -15.52 -9.84 8.88
N SER A 66 -15.82 -8.57 9.14
CA SER A 66 -15.65 -7.48 8.17
C SER A 66 -14.18 -7.21 7.84
N ALA A 67 -13.30 -7.24 8.85
CA ALA A 67 -11.88 -6.93 8.67
C ALA A 67 -11.14 -8.03 7.89
N LEU A 68 -11.54 -9.29 8.04
CA LEU A 68 -10.92 -10.45 7.40
C LEU A 68 -11.66 -10.90 6.13
N GLY A 69 -12.90 -10.45 5.90
CA GLY A 69 -13.70 -10.87 4.74
C GLY A 69 -14.16 -12.33 4.79
N VAL A 70 -14.23 -12.93 5.97
CA VAL A 70 -14.58 -14.35 6.18
C VAL A 70 -15.79 -14.46 7.11
N GLY A 71 -16.66 -15.44 6.91
CA GLY A 71 -17.84 -15.65 7.76
C GLY A 71 -17.54 -16.32 9.11
N CYS A 72 -18.52 -16.30 10.03
CA CYS A 72 -18.38 -16.86 11.40
C CYS A 72 -17.83 -18.30 11.46
N GLN A 73 -18.27 -19.13 10.52
CA GLN A 73 -17.87 -20.54 10.46
C GLN A 73 -16.42 -20.75 10.05
N TYR A 74 -15.72 -19.73 9.56
CA TYR A 74 -14.30 -19.82 9.25
C TYR A 74 -13.48 -20.14 10.51
N CYS A 75 -13.76 -19.42 11.61
CA CYS A 75 -13.10 -19.62 12.90
C CYS A 75 -13.88 -20.52 13.86
N HIS A 76 -15.22 -20.55 13.79
CA HIS A 76 -16.05 -21.23 14.79
C HIS A 76 -16.66 -22.54 14.31
N VAL A 77 -16.92 -23.44 15.26
CA VAL A 77 -17.77 -24.62 15.07
C VAL A 77 -19.23 -24.20 15.28
N GLN A 78 -20.09 -24.49 14.31
CA GLN A 78 -21.51 -24.14 14.39
C GLN A 78 -22.16 -24.77 15.63
N GLY A 79 -22.86 -23.96 16.42
CA GLY A 79 -23.52 -24.40 17.66
C GLY A 79 -22.58 -24.64 18.86
N ALA A 80 -21.27 -24.47 18.69
CA ALA A 80 -20.26 -24.67 19.74
C ALA A 80 -19.12 -23.64 19.59
N PHE A 81 -19.45 -22.36 19.76
CA PHE A 81 -18.54 -21.23 19.54
C PHE A 81 -17.30 -21.24 20.44
N GLU A 82 -17.41 -21.87 21.61
CA GLU A 82 -16.35 -22.00 22.59
C GLU A 82 -15.26 -23.00 22.21
N LYS A 83 -15.52 -23.93 21.28
CA LYS A 83 -14.53 -24.95 20.86
C LYS A 83 -13.37 -24.35 20.08
N ASP A 84 -12.19 -24.96 20.22
CA ASP A 84 -10.96 -24.57 19.55
C ASP A 84 -10.51 -25.59 18.49
N ASP A 85 -11.45 -26.40 18.00
CA ASP A 85 -11.23 -27.46 17.00
C ASP A 85 -10.70 -26.90 15.65
N LYS A 86 -10.93 -25.61 15.37
CA LYS A 86 -10.42 -24.90 14.19
C LYS A 86 -9.18 -24.10 14.52
N THR A 87 -8.10 -24.34 13.78
CA THR A 87 -6.80 -23.68 13.97
C THR A 87 -6.90 -22.16 13.78
N GLN A 88 -7.78 -21.70 12.89
CA GLN A 88 -8.06 -20.29 12.61
C GLN A 88 -8.40 -19.49 13.87
N LYS A 89 -9.16 -20.07 14.81
CA LYS A 89 -9.50 -19.42 16.08
C LYS A 89 -8.28 -19.20 16.97
N ASN A 90 -7.37 -20.17 17.01
CA ASN A 90 -6.12 -20.04 17.76
C ASN A 90 -5.18 -19.02 17.11
N THR A 91 -5.14 -18.97 15.77
CA THR A 91 -4.42 -17.90 15.04
C THR A 91 -5.01 -16.53 15.35
N ALA A 92 -6.34 -16.38 15.32
CA ALA A 92 -7.00 -15.12 15.65
C ALA A 92 -6.65 -14.65 17.08
N ARG A 93 -6.55 -15.55 18.06
CA ARG A 93 -6.11 -15.21 19.43
C ARG A 93 -4.70 -14.62 19.47
N LYS A 94 -3.77 -15.19 18.70
CA LYS A 94 -2.41 -14.66 18.56
C LYS A 94 -2.41 -13.29 17.88
N MET A 95 -3.25 -13.11 16.86
CA MET A 95 -3.38 -11.81 16.17
C MET A 95 -3.97 -10.73 17.07
N ILE A 96 -4.96 -11.06 17.92
CA ILE A 96 -5.48 -10.14 18.93
C ILE A 96 -4.35 -9.68 19.86
N GLN A 97 -3.55 -10.63 20.38
CA GLN A 97 -2.40 -10.30 21.23
C GLN A 97 -1.38 -9.41 20.51
N MET A 98 -1.08 -9.70 19.24
CA MET A 98 -0.16 -8.91 18.42
C MET A 98 -0.65 -7.47 18.25
N VAL A 99 -1.91 -7.27 17.85
CA VAL A 99 -2.48 -5.93 17.64
C VAL A 99 -2.58 -5.16 18.96
N THR A 100 -2.96 -5.83 20.05
CA THR A 100 -2.95 -5.22 21.39
C THR A 100 -1.54 -4.78 21.79
N ALA A 101 -0.53 -5.62 21.55
CA ALA A 101 0.86 -5.29 21.84
C ALA A 101 1.36 -4.12 20.99
N ILE A 102 1.12 -4.10 19.68
CA ILE A 102 1.51 -3.00 18.78
C ILE A 102 0.91 -1.67 19.27
N ASN A 103 -0.39 -1.64 19.56
CA ASN A 103 -1.03 -0.42 20.04
C ASN A 103 -0.50 0.04 21.40
N ARG A 104 -0.25 -0.89 22.33
CA ARG A 104 0.31 -0.58 23.64
C ARG A 104 1.74 -0.07 23.53
N ASP A 105 2.60 -0.81 22.84
CA ASP A 105 4.06 -0.64 22.86
C ASP A 105 4.53 0.46 21.91
N THR A 106 3.84 0.64 20.77
CA THR A 106 4.22 1.63 19.76
C THR A 106 3.37 2.89 19.85
N PHE A 107 2.07 2.76 20.12
CA PHE A 107 1.11 3.87 20.04
C PHE A 107 0.60 4.34 21.41
N GLN A 108 1.32 4.04 22.49
CA GLN A 108 1.01 4.49 23.86
C GLN A 108 -0.41 4.09 24.29
N GLY A 109 -0.87 2.93 23.84
CA GLY A 109 -2.22 2.42 24.10
C GLY A 109 -3.32 3.00 23.21
N LYS A 110 -3.00 3.92 22.29
CA LYS A 110 -3.96 4.41 21.29
C LYS A 110 -4.22 3.35 20.23
N ARG A 111 -5.47 3.26 19.79
CA ARG A 111 -5.91 2.31 18.77
C ARG A 111 -5.61 2.88 17.37
N GLU A 112 -4.39 2.68 16.91
CA GLU A 112 -3.93 3.11 15.57
C GLU A 112 -3.88 1.93 14.58
N VAL A 113 -3.58 0.73 15.08
CA VAL A 113 -3.56 -0.51 14.28
C VAL A 113 -4.76 -1.37 14.63
N THR A 114 -5.42 -1.89 13.62
CA THR A 114 -6.54 -2.83 13.76
C THR A 114 -6.37 -4.01 12.80
N CYS A 115 -7.22 -5.03 12.91
CA CYS A 115 -7.25 -6.14 11.96
C CYS A 115 -7.38 -5.65 10.50
N ASN A 116 -8.19 -4.61 10.28
CA ASN A 116 -8.42 -4.05 8.95
C ASN A 116 -7.18 -3.33 8.37
N THR A 117 -6.24 -2.88 9.20
CA THR A 117 -5.01 -2.22 8.74
C THR A 117 -4.18 -3.13 7.83
N CYS A 118 -4.16 -4.44 8.14
CA CYS A 118 -3.42 -5.43 7.36
C CYS A 118 -4.33 -6.26 6.45
N HIS A 119 -5.44 -6.80 6.98
CA HIS A 119 -6.28 -7.72 6.23
C HIS A 119 -7.10 -7.03 5.15
N ARG A 120 -7.58 -5.80 5.39
CA ARG A 120 -8.33 -5.00 4.41
C ARG A 120 -9.50 -5.74 3.74
N GLY A 121 -10.19 -6.60 4.50
CA GLY A 121 -11.30 -7.42 4.00
C GLY A 121 -10.88 -8.69 3.27
N ALA A 122 -9.62 -9.12 3.39
CA ALA A 122 -9.10 -10.38 2.85
C ALA A 122 -8.58 -11.30 3.96
N GLU A 123 -8.76 -12.61 3.75
CA GLU A 123 -8.35 -13.65 4.71
C GLU A 123 -6.84 -13.59 4.97
N GLU A 124 -6.06 -13.42 3.92
CA GLU A 124 -4.60 -13.30 3.96
C GLU A 124 -4.16 -11.87 3.64
N PRO A 125 -3.44 -11.19 4.53
CA PRO A 125 -2.86 -9.87 4.24
C PRO A 125 -1.80 -9.94 3.14
N GLU A 126 -1.80 -8.95 2.23
CA GLU A 126 -0.69 -8.73 1.30
C GLU A 126 0.52 -8.18 2.06
N GLY A 127 1.46 -9.08 2.39
CA GLY A 127 2.69 -8.71 3.11
C GLY A 127 3.73 -7.99 2.25
N ILE A 128 3.63 -8.14 0.92
CA ILE A 128 4.51 -7.49 -0.05
C ILE A 128 3.59 -6.79 -1.05
N PRO A 129 3.73 -5.47 -1.24
CA PRO A 129 2.96 -4.78 -2.26
C PRO A 129 3.34 -5.33 -3.63
N GLU A 130 2.40 -5.38 -4.57
CA GLU A 130 2.74 -5.52 -5.97
C GLU A 130 3.67 -4.36 -6.35
N ILE A 131 4.94 -4.68 -6.62
CA ILE A 131 5.88 -3.72 -7.17
C ILE A 131 5.67 -3.82 -8.67
N PRO A 132 5.08 -2.80 -9.33
CA PRO A 132 5.00 -2.80 -10.78
C PRO A 132 6.42 -2.98 -11.32
N ASP A 133 6.59 -3.70 -12.42
CA ASP A 133 7.88 -3.84 -13.12
C ASP A 133 8.44 -2.50 -13.67
N ALA A 134 7.97 -1.36 -13.15
CA ALA A 134 8.17 0.00 -13.62
C ALA A 134 9.29 0.78 -12.90
N TRP A 135 10.24 0.10 -12.24
CA TRP A 135 11.60 0.54 -12.57
C TRP A 135 11.77 0.20 -14.03
N PRO A 136 12.15 1.11 -14.94
CA PRO A 136 12.48 0.72 -16.30
C PRO A 136 13.66 -0.25 -16.24
N ARG A 137 13.36 -1.53 -15.99
CA ARG A 137 14.13 -2.64 -16.47
C ARG A 137 14.10 -2.37 -17.95
N GLN A 138 15.27 -2.18 -18.55
CA GLN A 138 15.36 -2.41 -19.99
C GLN A 138 14.91 -3.86 -20.15
N GLU A 139 13.62 -4.04 -20.42
CA GLU A 139 13.06 -5.35 -20.66
C GLU A 139 13.75 -5.82 -21.94
N THR A 140 14.65 -6.77 -21.77
CA THR A 140 14.91 -7.74 -22.80
C THR A 140 13.71 -8.67 -22.80
N THR A 141 12.58 -8.18 -23.32
CA THR A 141 11.36 -8.96 -23.46
C THR A 141 11.67 -10.07 -24.47
N SER A 142 12.03 -11.25 -23.97
CA SER A 142 11.86 -12.49 -24.74
C SER A 142 10.36 -12.77 -24.77
N ALA A 143 9.67 -12.10 -25.69
CA ALA A 143 8.28 -12.34 -25.98
C ALA A 143 8.13 -13.77 -26.55
N THR A 144 7.18 -14.53 -26.01
CA THR A 144 6.57 -15.64 -26.76
C THR A 144 6.05 -15.06 -28.10
N PRO A 145 6.40 -15.66 -29.25
CA PRO A 145 6.34 -14.97 -30.52
C PRO A 145 4.91 -14.80 -31.01
N ALA A 146 4.34 -13.61 -30.80
CA ALA A 146 3.46 -13.02 -31.79
C ALA A 146 4.35 -12.65 -32.97
N THR A 147 4.23 -13.39 -34.09
CA THR A 147 4.99 -13.30 -35.35
C THR A 147 5.98 -12.13 -35.38
N ALA A 148 7.13 -12.34 -34.75
CA ALA A 148 8.18 -11.33 -34.73
C ALA A 148 8.65 -11.11 -36.17
N PRO A 149 8.90 -9.87 -36.62
CA PRO A 149 9.57 -9.64 -37.88
C PRO A 149 10.85 -10.47 -37.92
N THR A 150 11.07 -11.20 -39.02
CA THR A 150 12.25 -12.03 -39.18
C THR A 150 13.47 -11.12 -39.32
N TYR A 151 14.21 -10.94 -38.23
CA TYR A 151 15.50 -10.27 -38.25
C TYR A 151 16.59 -11.22 -38.74
N PRO A 152 17.64 -10.71 -39.42
CA PRO A 152 18.84 -11.50 -39.66
C PRO A 152 19.44 -11.96 -38.32
N ALA A 153 20.10 -13.13 -38.33
CA ALA A 153 20.79 -13.65 -37.15
C ALA A 153 21.76 -12.61 -36.58
N SER A 154 21.85 -12.51 -35.24
CA SER A 154 22.73 -11.57 -34.53
C SER A 154 24.16 -11.61 -35.05
N ASP A 155 24.66 -12.81 -35.32
CA ASP A 155 26.05 -13.03 -35.78
C ASP A 155 26.30 -12.39 -37.15
N LEU A 156 25.28 -12.36 -38.02
CA LEU A 156 25.38 -11.70 -39.31
C LEU A 156 25.44 -10.18 -39.16
N ILE A 157 24.70 -9.61 -38.21
CA ILE A 157 24.69 -8.18 -37.92
C ILE A 157 26.05 -7.77 -37.33
N LEU A 158 26.52 -8.52 -36.33
CA LEU A 158 27.79 -8.28 -35.67
C LEU A 158 28.98 -8.45 -36.62
N GLY A 159 28.94 -9.47 -37.50
CA GLY A 159 29.96 -9.67 -38.53
C GLY A 159 30.04 -8.51 -39.51
N LYS A 160 28.91 -8.08 -40.09
CA LYS A 160 28.86 -6.91 -40.98
C LYS A 160 29.35 -5.63 -40.31
N PHE A 161 29.00 -5.44 -39.03
CA PHE A 161 29.47 -4.30 -38.27
C PHE A 161 30.98 -4.36 -38.04
N ALA A 162 31.52 -5.51 -37.63
CA ALA A 162 32.96 -5.69 -37.49
C ALA A 162 33.70 -5.44 -38.81
N ASP A 163 33.19 -5.97 -39.93
CA ASP A 163 33.75 -5.73 -41.26
C ASP A 163 33.75 -4.24 -41.62
N SER A 164 32.66 -3.52 -41.31
CA SER A 164 32.57 -2.07 -41.55
C SER A 164 33.58 -1.25 -40.73
N LEU A 165 34.06 -1.80 -39.61
CA LEU A 165 35.08 -1.22 -38.75
C LEU A 165 36.52 -1.66 -39.12
N GLY A 166 36.69 -2.39 -40.22
CA GLY A 166 38.00 -2.90 -40.66
C GLY A 166 38.32 -4.33 -40.21
N GLY A 167 37.31 -5.07 -39.73
CA GLY A 167 37.43 -6.46 -39.29
C GLY A 167 37.85 -6.61 -37.83
N ILE A 168 37.73 -7.84 -37.30
CA ILE A 168 38.04 -8.15 -35.90
C ILE A 168 39.49 -7.81 -35.54
N THR A 169 40.45 -8.03 -36.45
CA THR A 169 41.86 -7.69 -36.23
C THR A 169 42.08 -6.18 -36.08
N ALA A 170 41.32 -5.33 -36.76
CA ALA A 170 41.42 -3.88 -36.55
C ALA A 170 40.89 -3.49 -35.16
N LEU A 171 39.82 -4.15 -34.70
CA LEU A 171 39.25 -3.96 -33.36
C LEU A 171 40.18 -4.42 -32.24
N GLU A 172 40.90 -5.53 -32.43
CA GLU A 172 41.90 -6.04 -31.49
C GLU A 172 43.08 -5.07 -31.29
N ASN A 173 43.38 -4.25 -32.31
CA ASN A 173 44.46 -3.25 -32.26
C ASN A 173 44.02 -1.91 -31.63
N VAL A 174 42.77 -1.76 -31.19
CA VAL A 174 42.28 -0.55 -30.52
C VAL A 174 42.84 -0.49 -29.10
N THR A 175 43.86 0.35 -28.89
CA THR A 175 44.55 0.50 -27.60
C THR A 175 44.01 1.65 -26.75
N SER A 176 43.29 2.60 -27.35
CA SER A 176 42.69 3.75 -26.67
C SER A 176 41.31 4.12 -27.21
N ARG A 177 40.48 4.72 -26.37
CA ARG A 177 39.13 5.20 -26.70
C ARG A 177 38.84 6.49 -25.94
N SER A 178 38.27 7.47 -26.64
CA SER A 178 37.62 8.64 -26.04
C SER A 178 36.13 8.60 -26.37
N ILE A 179 35.29 8.86 -25.36
CA ILE A 179 33.84 8.90 -25.46
C ILE A 179 33.38 10.24 -24.90
N GLN A 180 32.69 11.02 -25.71
CA GLN A 180 32.04 12.25 -25.27
C GLN A 180 30.53 12.04 -25.23
N GLY A 181 29.87 12.56 -24.21
CA GLY A 181 28.43 12.44 -24.06
C GLY A 181 27.84 13.43 -23.06
N THR A 182 26.55 13.26 -22.79
CA THR A 182 25.82 14.03 -21.79
C THR A 182 25.20 13.06 -20.78
N VAL A 183 25.42 13.30 -19.49
CA VAL A 183 24.85 12.52 -18.39
C VAL A 183 23.78 13.32 -17.67
N THR A 184 22.70 12.64 -17.27
CA THR A 184 21.70 13.23 -16.36
C THR A 184 22.09 12.89 -14.93
N LEU A 185 22.36 13.91 -14.13
CA LEU A 185 22.73 13.80 -12.72
C LEU A 185 21.50 13.51 -11.86
N ALA A 186 21.71 13.03 -10.63
CA ALA A 186 20.62 12.66 -9.70
C ALA A 186 19.63 13.79 -9.38
N ASN A 187 20.04 15.06 -9.56
CA ASN A 187 19.21 16.24 -9.41
C ASN A 187 18.44 16.62 -10.70
N GLY A 188 18.43 15.75 -11.72
CA GLY A 188 17.78 15.96 -13.00
C GLY A 188 18.52 16.86 -13.99
N ARG A 189 19.71 17.37 -13.64
CA ARG A 189 20.48 18.29 -14.49
C ARG A 189 21.39 17.53 -15.45
N GLN A 190 21.61 18.08 -16.64
CA GLN A 190 22.52 17.51 -17.63
C GLN A 190 23.95 18.06 -17.45
N ALA A 191 24.94 17.20 -17.55
CA ALA A 191 26.36 17.56 -17.55
C ALA A 191 27.09 16.87 -18.71
N LYS A 192 28.09 17.52 -19.29
CA LYS A 192 28.95 16.88 -20.31
C LYS A 192 29.90 15.90 -19.62
N VAL A 193 30.08 14.73 -20.21
CA VAL A 193 31.02 13.72 -19.75
C VAL A 193 32.01 13.39 -20.86
N GLU A 194 33.28 13.26 -20.50
CA GLU A 194 34.34 12.71 -21.33
C GLU A 194 34.95 11.50 -20.62
N ILE A 195 34.96 10.35 -21.30
CA ILE A 195 35.52 9.10 -20.79
C ILE A 195 36.67 8.70 -21.69
N PHE A 196 37.87 8.68 -21.13
CA PHE A 196 39.08 8.18 -21.75
C PHE A 196 39.37 6.78 -21.23
N SER A 197 39.78 5.87 -22.09
CA SER A 197 40.18 4.51 -21.71
C SER A 197 41.39 4.10 -22.52
N GLU A 198 42.42 3.57 -21.87
CA GLU A 198 43.64 3.05 -22.48
C GLU A 198 43.96 1.67 -21.91
N LEU A 199 44.40 0.77 -22.77
CA LEU A 199 44.88 -0.54 -22.35
C LEU A 199 46.33 -0.45 -21.81
N PRO A 200 46.67 -1.18 -20.73
CA PRO A 200 45.80 -2.05 -19.94
C PRO A 200 45.12 -1.31 -18.77
N GLY A 201 43.77 -1.34 -18.74
CA GLY A 201 42.97 -1.02 -17.56
C GLY A 201 42.97 0.43 -17.08
N LYS A 202 43.55 1.38 -17.81
CA LYS A 202 43.52 2.81 -17.45
C LYS A 202 42.21 3.42 -17.94
N ARG A 203 41.52 4.14 -17.07
CA ARG A 203 40.32 4.90 -17.42
C ARG A 203 40.37 6.25 -16.72
N ALA A 204 39.90 7.29 -17.39
CA ALA A 204 39.64 8.58 -16.77
C ALA A 204 38.24 9.03 -17.20
N THR A 205 37.47 9.58 -16.28
CA THR A 205 36.15 10.15 -16.54
C THR A 205 36.14 11.57 -16.02
N VAL A 206 35.87 12.53 -16.90
CA VAL A 206 35.72 13.94 -16.57
C VAL A 206 34.26 14.31 -16.75
N ILE A 207 33.63 14.80 -15.69
CA ILE A 207 32.27 15.32 -15.71
C ILE A 207 32.35 16.83 -15.50
N HIS A 208 31.89 17.60 -16.50
CA HIS A 208 31.86 19.05 -16.44
C HIS A 208 30.63 19.52 -15.67
N LEU A 209 30.79 19.78 -14.37
CA LEU A 209 29.75 20.31 -13.50
C LEU A 209 29.79 21.85 -13.49
N GLU A 210 28.69 22.51 -13.08
CA GLU A 210 28.64 23.98 -13.01
C GLU A 210 29.65 24.58 -12.01
N ASN A 211 30.03 23.83 -10.98
CA ASN A 211 30.97 24.25 -9.93
C ASN A 211 32.40 23.77 -10.19
N GLY A 212 32.71 23.28 -11.40
CA GLY A 212 34.03 22.79 -11.79
C GLY A 212 34.01 21.34 -12.27
N ASP A 213 35.14 20.88 -12.79
CA ASP A 213 35.26 19.53 -13.34
C ASP A 213 35.43 18.49 -12.23
N SER A 214 34.66 17.40 -12.31
CA SER A 214 34.83 16.22 -11.47
C SER A 214 35.55 15.14 -12.27
N THR A 215 36.79 14.83 -11.87
CA THR A 215 37.63 13.82 -12.53
C THR A 215 37.74 12.57 -11.67
N THR A 216 37.47 11.40 -12.25
CA THR A 216 37.68 10.07 -11.65
C THR A 216 38.66 9.29 -12.53
N ILE A 217 39.69 8.69 -11.94
CA ILE A 217 40.71 7.87 -12.60
C ILE A 217 40.66 6.45 -12.02
#